data_AF-A0A6P1IEZ6-F1
#
_entry.id   AF-A0A6P1IEZ6-F1
#
_cell.length_a   1.000
_cell.length_b   1.000
_cell.length_c   1.000
_cell.angle_alpha   90.00
_cell.angle_beta   90.00
_cell.angle_gamma   90.00
#
_symmetry.space_group_name_H-M   'P 1'
#
loop_
_entity.id
_entity.type
_entity.pdbx_description
1 polymer ?
#
loop_
_entity_poly.entity_id
_entity_poly.type
_entity_poly.pdbx_seq_one_letter_code
_entity_poly.pdbx_strand_id
1 'polypeptide(L)'
;MIFDMAENARAGWDRFPRWARSGLAAAFVLLTFGAIGAFAEGFLRWVSSRAQDLGRSDLTGKVAHIWGPGLIVGLLVGAVLIIFHLVVKRTGHPSASPLDRLRKVFVRTRRANRFRRSLFQPLRQWSLLRSVLAMLVVALALVGGAWWLMSILLGTSDTPPQSVEITKVALTIAGGVGASVALVVAYRKQRDTEANRFVERFGAAAAQLGDVDPAVRLAGVYAMATLVDDSPKSQWQQQCVDVLCAYLRMPHDPYSHNNLVEQTRTHTDESDGNLSISDQYRLRYNDNEVRNTIIRIINGRLQPNTEPSWSDLEFDFTDATLQDANFKTCVFNRCVKFDGAKFFGAAVFMGTRFKHTANFTGATFNDYAVFAQDYGSSTPIQFDEAAWFVATCFKKGATWDHAIFGASAAFGSPIKTRPNRTEFQESVFFRDVTFTEQVNFDGVRFGGTATFSDITFGSTTMFTPILEDPPEPVEFMGDVSFREVNFTGRTLFRSAVFHGRADFTQCNFEDTTEFTNAQFQANVDFEYPAFRRSGDFQFATFNGTATFKDPLAWEGMIFDWNDDFSLKPSNVYPIDWPPQ
;
A
#
# COMPACT_ATOMS: atom_id res chain seq x y z
N MET A 1 16.53 20.51 -47.56
CA MET A 1 16.11 19.40 -48.44
C MET A 1 16.16 18.02 -47.76
N ILE A 2 17.28 17.55 -47.20
CA ILE A 2 17.33 16.24 -46.48
C ILE A 2 16.62 16.28 -45.10
N PHE A 3 16.66 17.44 -44.41
CA PHE A 3 15.93 17.64 -43.15
C PHE A 3 14.40 17.66 -43.33
N ASP A 4 13.87 18.29 -44.39
CA ASP A 4 12.43 18.30 -44.72
C ASP A 4 11.89 16.91 -45.09
N MET A 5 12.69 16.08 -45.75
CA MET A 5 12.29 14.70 -46.09
C MET A 5 12.17 13.81 -44.84
N ALA A 6 12.99 14.04 -43.82
CA ALA A 6 12.94 13.29 -42.56
C ALA A 6 11.74 13.70 -41.68
N GLU A 7 11.33 14.97 -41.73
CA GLU A 7 10.18 15.49 -40.98
C GLU A 7 8.85 15.01 -41.59
N ASN A 8 8.74 14.98 -42.92
CA ASN A 8 7.57 14.41 -43.61
C ASN A 8 7.44 12.89 -43.43
N ALA A 9 8.55 12.15 -43.32
CA ALA A 9 8.53 10.72 -43.00
C ALA A 9 8.03 10.44 -41.56
N ARG A 10 8.31 11.36 -40.62
CA ARG A 10 7.90 11.26 -39.21
C ARG A 10 6.40 11.46 -39.02
N ALA A 11 5.82 12.44 -39.72
CA ALA A 11 4.38 12.73 -39.67
C ALA A 11 3.49 11.60 -40.25
N GLY A 12 4.04 10.78 -41.16
CA GLY A 12 3.36 9.59 -41.67
C GLY A 12 3.39 8.39 -40.71
N TRP A 13 4.41 8.29 -39.87
CA TRP A 13 4.64 7.11 -39.02
C TRP A 13 3.75 7.08 -37.77
N ASP A 14 3.40 8.26 -37.24
CA ASP A 14 2.52 8.37 -36.07
C ASP A 14 1.05 8.10 -36.35
N ARG A 15 0.64 8.04 -37.63
CA ARG A 15 -0.74 7.72 -38.04
C ARG A 15 -1.08 6.22 -38.04
N PHE A 16 -0.11 5.33 -37.81
CA PHE A 16 -0.37 3.88 -37.82
C PHE A 16 -0.84 3.34 -36.46
N PRO A 17 -1.92 2.53 -36.41
CA PRO A 17 -2.42 1.87 -35.19
C PRO A 17 -1.36 0.98 -34.52
N ARG A 18 -1.43 0.84 -33.18
CA ARG A 18 -0.46 0.07 -32.38
C ARG A 18 -0.25 -1.38 -32.88
N TRP A 19 -1.30 -2.03 -33.40
CA TRP A 19 -1.20 -3.39 -33.96
C TRP A 19 -0.42 -3.44 -35.29
N ALA A 20 -0.44 -2.38 -36.10
CA ALA A 20 0.35 -2.28 -37.32
C ALA A 20 1.85 -2.07 -37.01
N ARG A 21 2.19 -1.45 -35.88
CA ARG A 21 3.58 -1.30 -35.40
C ARG A 21 4.15 -2.63 -34.90
N SER A 22 3.34 -3.45 -34.24
CA SER A 22 3.67 -4.84 -33.90
C SER A 22 3.81 -5.72 -35.14
N GLY A 23 2.96 -5.51 -36.14
CA GLY A 23 3.05 -6.14 -37.46
C GLY A 23 4.33 -5.77 -38.22
N LEU A 24 4.79 -4.52 -38.12
CA LEU A 24 6.08 -4.08 -38.68
C LEU A 24 7.28 -4.65 -37.93
N ALA A 25 7.20 -4.81 -36.60
CA ALA A 25 8.22 -5.51 -35.83
C ALA A 25 8.28 -7.00 -36.19
N ALA A 26 7.13 -7.66 -36.37
CA ALA A 26 7.05 -9.04 -36.84
C ALA A 26 7.52 -9.20 -38.30
N ALA A 27 7.17 -8.26 -39.17
CA ALA A 27 7.66 -8.20 -40.55
C ALA A 27 9.17 -7.97 -40.61
N PHE A 28 9.73 -7.17 -39.69
CA PHE A 28 11.17 -6.96 -39.59
C PHE A 28 11.89 -8.20 -39.09
N VAL A 29 11.33 -8.91 -38.11
CA VAL A 29 11.83 -10.21 -37.66
C VAL A 29 11.79 -11.22 -38.82
N LEU A 30 10.69 -11.32 -39.55
CA LEU A 30 10.55 -12.19 -40.73
C LEU A 30 11.51 -11.80 -41.87
N LEU A 31 11.75 -10.51 -42.10
CA LEU A 31 12.73 -10.02 -43.08
C LEU A 31 14.16 -10.34 -42.65
N THR A 32 14.48 -10.24 -41.36
CA THR A 32 15.79 -10.67 -40.84
C THR A 32 15.96 -12.18 -40.95
N PHE A 33 14.93 -12.99 -40.67
CA PHE A 33 14.96 -14.44 -40.89
C PHE A 33 15.11 -14.79 -42.38
N GLY A 34 14.41 -14.09 -43.27
CA GLY A 34 14.54 -14.27 -44.72
C GLY A 34 15.93 -13.90 -45.25
N ALA A 35 16.52 -12.81 -44.76
CA ALA A 35 17.86 -12.39 -45.13
C ALA A 35 18.94 -13.35 -44.61
N ILE A 36 18.78 -13.88 -43.39
CA ILE A 36 19.69 -14.88 -42.81
C ILE A 36 19.55 -16.23 -43.53
N GLY A 37 18.33 -16.63 -43.90
CA GLY A 37 18.06 -17.83 -44.70
C GLY A 37 18.69 -17.75 -46.10
N ALA A 38 18.50 -16.62 -46.79
CA ALA A 38 19.11 -16.39 -48.10
C ALA A 38 20.64 -16.35 -48.03
N PHE A 39 21.20 -15.80 -46.95
CA PHE A 39 22.64 -15.82 -46.71
C PHE A 39 23.15 -17.25 -46.45
N ALA A 40 22.45 -18.05 -45.65
CA ALA A 40 22.81 -19.44 -45.38
C ALA A 40 22.74 -20.32 -46.64
N GLU A 41 21.71 -20.15 -47.48
CA GLU A 41 21.62 -20.83 -48.78
C GLU A 41 22.74 -20.40 -49.74
N GLY A 42 23.01 -19.10 -49.83
CA GLY A 42 24.10 -18.57 -50.67
C GLY A 42 25.46 -19.10 -50.22
N PHE A 43 25.69 -19.14 -48.90
CA PHE A 43 26.91 -19.67 -48.30
C PHE A 43 27.07 -21.17 -48.56
N LEU A 44 26.02 -21.97 -48.40
CA LEU A 44 26.07 -23.41 -48.68
C LEU A 44 26.32 -23.71 -50.17
N ARG A 45 25.74 -22.93 -51.09
CA ARG A 45 26.01 -23.05 -52.53
C ARG A 45 27.44 -22.66 -52.88
N TRP A 46 27.97 -21.62 -52.25
CA TRP A 46 29.35 -21.20 -52.43
C TRP A 46 30.34 -22.23 -51.90
N VAL A 47 30.13 -22.77 -50.68
CA VAL A 47 30.95 -23.85 -50.11
C VAL A 47 30.90 -25.10 -50.99
N SER A 48 29.71 -25.45 -51.49
CA SER A 48 29.50 -26.57 -52.42
C SER A 48 30.33 -26.40 -53.71
N SER A 49 30.24 -25.24 -54.35
CA SER A 49 31.00 -24.92 -55.56
C SER A 49 32.52 -24.96 -55.30
N ARG A 50 32.97 -24.43 -54.16
CA ARG A 50 34.40 -24.35 -53.82
C ARG A 50 34.99 -25.72 -53.44
N ALA A 51 34.20 -26.59 -52.83
CA ALA A 51 34.60 -27.96 -52.51
C ALA A 51 34.76 -28.84 -53.77
N GLN A 52 33.95 -28.59 -54.81
CA GLN A 52 34.11 -29.22 -56.12
C GLN A 52 35.39 -28.75 -56.84
N ASP A 53 35.69 -27.44 -56.81
CA ASP A 53 36.92 -26.88 -57.41
C ASP A 53 38.21 -27.47 -56.79
N LEU A 54 38.17 -27.83 -55.51
CA LEU A 54 39.32 -28.37 -54.77
C LEU A 54 39.41 -29.91 -54.77
N GLY A 55 38.55 -30.60 -55.55
CA GLY A 55 38.55 -32.06 -55.66
C GLY A 55 38.16 -32.79 -54.36
N ARG A 56 37.52 -32.10 -53.41
CA ARG A 56 37.13 -32.62 -52.09
C ARG A 56 35.61 -32.66 -51.94
N SER A 57 34.96 -33.50 -52.74
CA SER A 57 33.50 -33.72 -52.67
C SER A 57 33.02 -34.35 -51.36
N ASP A 58 33.91 -34.92 -50.56
CA ASP A 58 33.58 -35.58 -49.27
C ASP A 58 33.32 -34.59 -48.12
N LEU A 59 33.64 -33.29 -48.31
CA LEU A 59 33.44 -32.22 -47.33
C LEU A 59 32.02 -31.64 -47.35
N THR A 60 31.33 -31.64 -48.49
CA THR A 60 29.98 -31.09 -48.62
C THR A 60 28.95 -31.91 -47.82
N GLY A 61 29.12 -33.24 -47.75
CA GLY A 61 28.29 -34.12 -46.93
C GLY A 61 28.49 -33.93 -45.42
N LYS A 62 29.73 -33.69 -44.97
CA LYS A 62 30.06 -33.52 -43.53
C LYS A 62 29.64 -32.14 -43.00
N VAL A 63 29.77 -31.08 -43.80
CA VAL A 63 29.35 -29.72 -43.41
C VAL A 63 27.82 -29.61 -43.32
N ALA A 64 27.08 -30.24 -44.23
CA ALA A 64 25.61 -30.28 -44.19
C ALA A 64 25.06 -31.07 -42.99
N HIS A 65 25.78 -32.08 -42.51
CA HIS A 65 25.32 -32.95 -41.41
C HIS A 65 25.67 -32.41 -40.00
N ILE A 66 26.71 -31.57 -39.87
CA ILE A 66 27.11 -30.98 -38.58
C ILE A 66 26.49 -29.59 -38.37
N TRP A 67 26.24 -28.84 -39.45
CA TRP A 67 25.72 -27.47 -39.38
C TRP A 67 24.53 -27.29 -40.33
N GLY A 68 23.42 -27.95 -40.03
CA GLY A 68 22.15 -27.62 -40.67
C GLY A 68 21.79 -26.15 -40.40
N PRO A 69 21.12 -25.44 -41.34
CA PRO A 69 20.80 -24.01 -41.22
C PRO A 69 20.10 -23.63 -39.91
N GLY A 70 19.40 -24.58 -39.26
CA GLY A 70 18.79 -24.39 -37.94
C GLY A 70 19.77 -24.10 -36.79
N LEU A 71 21.00 -24.62 -36.82
CA LEU A 71 21.95 -24.48 -35.69
C LEU A 71 22.66 -23.12 -35.71
N ILE A 72 23.00 -22.60 -36.89
CA ILE A 72 23.57 -21.26 -37.07
C ILE A 72 22.52 -20.19 -36.77
N VAL A 73 21.29 -20.37 -37.25
CA VAL A 73 20.15 -19.50 -36.91
C VAL A 73 19.88 -19.55 -35.40
N GLY A 74 19.91 -20.74 -34.80
CA GLY A 74 19.73 -20.93 -33.35
C GLY A 74 20.79 -20.21 -32.50
N LEU A 75 22.07 -20.26 -32.89
CA LEU A 75 23.15 -19.58 -32.18
C LEU A 75 23.09 -18.05 -32.32
N LEU A 76 22.76 -17.53 -33.50
CA LEU A 76 22.60 -16.09 -33.72
C LEU A 76 21.37 -15.54 -32.98
N VAL A 77 20.25 -16.25 -33.02
CA VAL A 77 19.05 -15.90 -32.24
C VAL A 77 19.34 -15.99 -30.75
N GLY A 78 20.05 -17.03 -30.30
CA GLY A 78 20.50 -17.18 -28.91
C GLY A 78 21.39 -16.03 -28.45
N ALA A 79 22.35 -15.61 -29.27
CA ALA A 79 23.23 -14.49 -28.97
C ALA A 79 22.46 -13.15 -28.88
N VAL A 80 21.53 -12.90 -29.79
CA VAL A 80 20.67 -11.70 -29.75
C VAL A 80 19.76 -11.70 -28.53
N LEU A 81 19.17 -12.85 -28.16
CA LEU A 81 18.35 -13.00 -26.96
C LEU A 81 19.18 -12.85 -25.67
N ILE A 82 20.41 -13.37 -25.63
CA ILE A 82 21.34 -13.19 -24.51
C ILE A 82 21.75 -11.72 -24.36
N ILE A 83 22.04 -11.02 -25.46
CA ILE A 83 22.34 -9.59 -25.45
C ILE A 83 21.12 -8.79 -24.98
N PHE A 84 19.92 -9.12 -25.47
CA PHE A 84 18.67 -8.52 -25.02
C PHE A 84 18.46 -8.76 -23.51
N HIS A 85 18.67 -10.00 -23.04
CA HIS A 85 18.52 -10.35 -21.62
C HIS A 85 19.58 -9.67 -20.74
N LEU A 86 20.84 -9.58 -21.17
CA LEU A 86 21.92 -8.92 -20.43
C LEU A 86 21.74 -7.39 -20.37
N VAL A 87 21.20 -6.77 -21.42
CA VAL A 87 20.93 -5.33 -21.47
C VAL A 87 19.69 -4.96 -20.66
N VAL A 88 18.65 -5.80 -20.68
CA VAL A 88 17.41 -5.59 -19.91
C VAL A 88 17.62 -5.87 -18.41
N LYS A 89 18.29 -6.98 -18.06
CA LYS A 89 18.47 -7.41 -16.65
C LYS A 89 19.44 -6.51 -15.87
N ARG A 90 20.39 -5.83 -16.51
CA ARG A 90 21.27 -4.86 -15.83
C ARG A 90 20.56 -3.55 -15.44
N THR A 91 19.26 -3.43 -15.72
CA THR A 91 18.40 -2.32 -15.29
C THR A 91 17.16 -2.75 -14.50
N GLY A 92 17.03 -4.04 -14.14
CA GLY A 92 15.95 -4.56 -13.31
C GLY A 92 16.39 -4.75 -11.86
N HIS A 93 15.93 -3.84 -10.98
CA HIS A 93 15.95 -3.87 -9.51
C HIS A 93 17.30 -4.04 -8.77
N PRO A 94 17.61 -3.16 -7.79
CA PRO A 94 18.52 -3.53 -6.71
C PRO A 94 17.79 -4.52 -5.79
N SER A 95 18.11 -5.81 -5.89
CA SER A 95 17.81 -6.75 -4.82
C SER A 95 18.66 -6.39 -3.60
N ALA A 96 18.00 -6.29 -2.44
CA ALA A 96 18.57 -5.92 -1.16
C ALA A 96 19.95 -6.55 -0.90
N SER A 97 20.93 -5.72 -0.55
CA SER A 97 22.23 -6.16 -0.05
C SER A 97 22.20 -6.34 1.47
N PRO A 98 22.94 -7.30 2.04
CA PRO A 98 22.86 -7.74 3.43
C PRO A 98 23.56 -6.78 4.41
N LEU A 99 23.12 -5.52 4.43
CA LEU A 99 23.58 -4.46 5.34
C LEU A 99 22.44 -3.89 6.21
N ASP A 100 21.31 -4.60 6.30
CA ASP A 100 20.22 -4.33 7.25
C ASP A 100 20.45 -4.94 8.65
N ARG A 101 21.65 -5.48 8.93
CA ARG A 101 21.97 -6.09 10.23
C ARG A 101 22.82 -5.24 11.19
N LEU A 102 23.12 -3.98 10.87
CA LEU A 102 23.84 -3.08 11.79
C LEU A 102 23.23 -1.67 11.84
N ARG A 103 22.01 -1.57 12.37
CA ARG A 103 21.47 -0.29 12.84
C ARG A 103 20.85 -0.44 14.23
N LYS A 104 21.72 -0.51 15.24
CA LYS A 104 21.42 -0.06 16.61
C LYS A 104 22.55 0.87 17.06
N VAL A 105 22.14 1.92 17.78
CA VAL A 105 22.94 2.91 18.52
C VAL A 105 23.60 4.03 17.70
N PHE A 106 22.93 5.17 17.55
CA PHE A 106 23.26 6.41 18.30
C PHE A 106 22.36 7.58 17.89
N VAL A 107 21.87 8.27 18.93
CA VAL A 107 21.13 9.52 18.96
C VAL A 107 22.10 10.71 18.94
N ARG A 108 21.62 11.87 18.45
CA ARG A 108 22.16 13.25 18.60
C ARG A 108 23.43 13.61 17.81
N THR A 109 23.29 14.52 16.84
CA THR A 109 23.64 15.96 17.02
C THR A 109 23.17 16.79 15.82
N ARG A 110 22.54 17.94 16.12
CA ARG A 110 22.27 19.06 15.19
C ARG A 110 23.58 19.80 14.86
N ARG A 111 23.58 20.47 13.69
CA ARG A 111 24.57 21.44 13.14
C ARG A 111 25.89 20.86 12.62
N ALA A 112 25.96 20.71 11.30
CA ALA A 112 26.94 21.37 10.42
C ALA A 112 27.03 20.59 9.09
N ASN A 113 26.58 21.19 8.00
CA ASN A 113 27.30 21.25 6.72
C ASN A 113 26.38 21.77 5.62
N ARG A 114 26.19 23.08 5.67
CA ARG A 114 25.82 23.91 4.52
C ARG A 114 27.10 24.13 3.69
N PHE A 115 27.71 23.08 3.15
CA PHE A 115 28.77 23.13 2.13
C PHE A 115 29.11 21.71 1.67
N ARG A 116 28.37 21.20 0.67
CA ARG A 116 28.83 20.16 -0.28
C ARG A 116 27.79 19.99 -1.40
N ARG A 117 27.56 21.07 -2.14
CA ARG A 117 27.05 21.02 -3.52
C ARG A 117 28.11 21.66 -4.41
N SER A 118 29.00 20.82 -4.92
CA SER A 118 29.68 20.92 -6.21
C SER A 118 30.96 20.12 -6.08
N LEU A 119 30.96 18.90 -6.59
CA LEU A 119 32.11 18.03 -6.91
C LEU A 119 31.55 16.61 -6.86
N PHE A 120 30.88 16.20 -7.94
CA PHE A 120 30.71 14.81 -8.43
C PHE A 120 29.59 14.78 -9.48
N GLN A 121 29.81 15.52 -10.56
CA GLN A 121 29.38 15.10 -11.89
C GLN A 121 30.63 15.27 -12.77
N PRO A 122 31.33 14.16 -13.08
CA PRO A 122 31.07 13.51 -14.37
C PRO A 122 31.30 11.98 -14.30
N LEU A 123 30.26 11.19 -14.02
CA LEU A 123 30.34 9.72 -14.16
C LEU A 123 29.22 9.12 -15.02
N ARG A 124 28.47 9.96 -15.76
CA ARG A 124 27.45 9.50 -16.71
C ARG A 124 27.96 9.33 -18.14
N GLN A 125 29.07 9.97 -18.51
CA GLN A 125 29.69 9.80 -19.85
C GLN A 125 30.46 8.47 -19.97
N TRP A 126 31.03 7.95 -18.88
CA TRP A 126 31.81 6.70 -18.89
C TRP A 126 30.95 5.43 -19.03
N SER A 127 29.68 5.46 -18.63
CA SER A 127 28.79 4.31 -18.79
C SER A 127 28.35 4.12 -20.24
N LEU A 128 28.15 5.21 -20.98
CA LEU A 128 27.89 5.19 -22.43
C LEU A 128 29.08 4.61 -23.17
N LEU A 129 30.28 5.09 -22.85
CA LEU A 129 31.52 4.63 -23.46
C LEU A 129 31.74 3.13 -23.22
N ARG A 130 31.51 2.63 -21.99
CA ARG A 130 31.57 1.19 -21.67
C ARG A 130 30.55 0.34 -22.44
N SER A 131 29.31 0.80 -22.59
CA SER A 131 28.28 0.05 -23.33
C SER A 131 28.55 0.00 -24.84
N VAL A 132 29.06 1.10 -25.42
CA VAL A 132 29.45 1.16 -26.83
C VAL A 132 30.70 0.31 -27.06
N LEU A 133 31.69 0.37 -26.16
CA LEU A 133 32.90 -0.45 -26.22
C LEU A 133 32.59 -1.94 -26.09
N ALA A 134 31.68 -2.32 -25.19
CA ALA A 134 31.23 -3.71 -25.04
C ALA A 134 30.53 -4.23 -26.31
N MET A 135 29.67 -3.42 -26.95
CA MET A 135 29.06 -3.79 -28.23
C MET A 135 30.10 -3.94 -29.36
N LEU A 136 31.08 -3.03 -29.42
CA LEU A 136 32.19 -3.11 -30.37
C LEU A 136 33.03 -4.38 -30.16
N VAL A 137 33.33 -4.73 -28.91
CA VAL A 137 34.08 -5.95 -28.57
C VAL A 137 33.30 -7.20 -28.96
N VAL A 138 31.99 -7.25 -28.71
CA VAL A 138 31.14 -8.38 -29.12
C VAL A 138 31.08 -8.49 -30.65
N ALA A 139 30.94 -7.37 -31.37
CA ALA A 139 30.96 -7.36 -32.83
C ALA A 139 32.30 -7.85 -33.40
N LEU A 140 33.42 -7.38 -32.84
CA LEU A 140 34.77 -7.82 -33.21
C LEU A 140 34.99 -9.30 -32.90
N ALA A 141 34.50 -9.80 -31.77
CA ALA A 141 34.59 -11.21 -31.39
C ALA A 141 33.78 -12.11 -32.34
N LEU A 142 32.61 -11.66 -32.82
CA LEU A 142 31.82 -12.40 -33.80
C LEU A 142 32.49 -12.44 -35.17
N VAL A 143 33.07 -11.33 -35.62
CA VAL A 143 33.82 -11.27 -36.89
C VAL A 143 35.09 -12.12 -36.82
N GLY A 144 35.87 -11.99 -35.74
CA GLY A 144 37.07 -12.78 -35.51
C GLY A 144 36.78 -14.27 -35.34
N GLY A 145 35.70 -14.61 -34.63
CA GLY A 145 35.22 -15.99 -34.47
C GLY A 145 34.77 -16.60 -35.80
N ALA A 146 34.04 -15.85 -36.62
CA ALA A 146 33.64 -16.29 -37.96
C ALA A 146 34.85 -16.51 -38.88
N TRP A 147 35.85 -15.62 -38.83
CA TRP A 147 37.10 -15.75 -39.60
C TRP A 147 37.93 -16.96 -39.15
N TRP A 148 38.08 -17.15 -37.84
CA TRP A 148 38.79 -18.28 -37.25
C TRP A 148 38.10 -19.61 -37.60
N LEU A 149 36.79 -19.68 -37.47
CA LEU A 149 36.01 -20.87 -37.82
C LEU A 149 36.08 -21.19 -39.32
N MET A 150 36.05 -20.17 -40.18
CA MET A 150 36.25 -20.30 -41.63
C MET A 150 37.64 -20.86 -41.96
N SER A 151 38.69 -20.40 -41.26
CA SER A 151 40.07 -20.87 -41.47
C SER A 151 40.26 -22.35 -41.10
N ILE A 152 39.56 -22.83 -40.07
CA ILE A 152 39.63 -24.21 -39.59
C ILE A 152 38.83 -25.17 -40.47
N LEU A 153 37.64 -24.75 -40.93
CA LEU A 153 36.77 -25.59 -41.76
C LEU A 153 37.25 -25.74 -43.21
N LEU A 154 37.93 -24.73 -43.77
CA LEU A 154 38.29 -24.69 -45.20
C LEU A 154 39.78 -24.93 -45.49
N GLY A 155 40.64 -25.06 -44.47
CA GLY A 155 42.02 -25.53 -44.63
C GLY A 155 42.80 -24.89 -45.78
N THR A 156 42.72 -23.56 -45.93
CA THR A 156 43.40 -22.79 -46.98
C THR A 156 44.11 -21.60 -46.35
N SER A 157 45.43 -21.72 -46.19
CA SER A 157 46.33 -20.57 -46.21
C SER A 157 46.55 -20.17 -47.68
N ASP A 158 46.44 -18.88 -47.96
CA ASP A 158 46.86 -18.21 -49.19
C ASP A 158 45.93 -18.30 -50.42
N THR A 159 44.73 -17.73 -50.33
CA THR A 159 44.17 -16.92 -51.44
C THR A 159 43.33 -15.77 -50.87
N PRO A 160 43.58 -14.49 -51.26
CA PRO A 160 42.74 -13.39 -50.81
C PRO A 160 41.33 -13.55 -51.41
N PRO A 161 40.25 -13.52 -50.61
CA PRO A 161 38.91 -13.56 -51.16
C PRO A 161 38.71 -12.35 -52.07
N GLN A 162 37.92 -12.50 -53.15
CA GLN A 162 37.48 -11.33 -53.93
C GLN A 162 36.90 -10.30 -52.96
N SER A 163 37.49 -9.11 -52.94
CA SER A 163 37.27 -8.04 -51.96
C SER A 163 35.78 -7.65 -51.78
N VAL A 164 34.95 -7.97 -52.76
CA VAL A 164 33.53 -7.63 -52.82
C VAL A 164 32.68 -8.43 -51.82
N GLU A 165 32.95 -9.71 -51.56
CA GLU A 165 32.12 -10.53 -50.66
C GLU A 165 32.35 -10.20 -49.18
N ILE A 166 33.61 -9.97 -48.79
CA ILE A 166 33.96 -9.52 -47.43
C ILE A 166 33.33 -8.15 -47.14
N THR A 167 33.35 -7.25 -48.12
CA THR A 167 32.75 -5.91 -47.98
C THR A 167 31.24 -5.99 -47.72
N LYS A 168 30.52 -6.91 -48.39
CA LYS A 168 29.08 -7.10 -48.19
C LYS A 168 28.74 -7.60 -46.79
N VAL A 169 29.48 -8.59 -46.27
CA VAL A 169 29.26 -9.14 -44.92
C VAL A 169 29.64 -8.14 -43.84
N ALA A 170 30.74 -7.40 -44.04
CA ALA A 170 31.14 -6.33 -43.12
C ALA A 170 30.09 -5.21 -43.07
N LEU A 171 29.51 -4.84 -44.22
CA LEU A 171 28.49 -3.79 -44.33
C LEU A 171 27.18 -4.18 -43.63
N THR A 172 26.73 -5.44 -43.75
CA THR A 172 25.49 -5.89 -43.10
C THR A 172 25.64 -5.98 -41.58
N ILE A 173 26.78 -6.44 -41.08
CA ILE A 173 27.08 -6.45 -39.64
C ILE A 173 27.17 -5.02 -39.10
N ALA A 174 27.91 -4.14 -39.79
CA ALA A 174 28.02 -2.74 -39.40
C ALA A 174 26.66 -2.03 -39.41
N GLY A 175 25.82 -2.30 -40.42
CA GLY A 175 24.45 -1.81 -40.50
C GLY A 175 23.56 -2.31 -39.36
N GLY A 176 23.64 -3.61 -39.03
CA GLY A 176 22.88 -4.21 -37.93
C GLY A 176 23.27 -3.67 -36.55
N VAL A 177 24.57 -3.50 -36.30
CA VAL A 177 25.07 -2.88 -35.06
C VAL A 177 24.67 -1.41 -35.00
N GLY A 178 24.80 -0.67 -36.10
CA GLY A 178 24.39 0.74 -36.20
C GLY A 178 22.90 0.93 -35.90
N ALA A 179 22.03 0.11 -36.48
CA ALA A 179 20.59 0.15 -36.24
C ALA A 179 20.23 -0.17 -34.78
N SER A 180 20.87 -1.19 -34.19
CA SER A 180 20.65 -1.57 -32.79
C SER A 180 21.07 -0.47 -31.81
N VAL A 181 22.22 0.17 -32.05
CA VAL A 181 22.70 1.32 -31.28
C VAL A 181 21.72 2.49 -31.42
N ALA A 182 21.26 2.79 -32.64
CA ALA A 182 20.31 3.88 -32.89
C ALA A 182 18.99 3.66 -32.13
N LEU A 183 18.46 2.43 -32.11
CA LEU A 183 17.25 2.08 -31.36
C LEU A 183 17.43 2.26 -29.85
N VAL A 184 18.54 1.78 -29.28
CA VAL A 184 18.83 1.95 -27.85
C VAL A 184 18.99 3.43 -27.48
N VAL A 185 19.66 4.21 -28.32
CA VAL A 185 19.82 5.66 -28.12
C VAL A 185 18.47 6.36 -28.22
N ALA A 186 17.63 6.03 -29.21
CA ALA A 186 16.29 6.58 -29.35
C ALA A 186 15.40 6.25 -28.14
N TYR A 187 15.41 4.99 -27.68
CA TYR A 187 14.68 4.57 -26.49
C TYR A 187 15.16 5.27 -25.22
N ARG A 188 16.48 5.36 -25.00
CA ARG A 188 17.04 6.10 -23.85
C ARG A 188 16.70 7.58 -23.91
N LYS A 189 16.79 8.19 -25.09
CA LYS A 189 16.42 9.60 -25.30
C LYS A 189 14.94 9.83 -25.05
N GLN A 190 14.07 8.93 -25.49
CA GLN A 190 12.65 8.99 -25.18
C GLN A 190 12.40 8.92 -23.68
N ARG A 191 13.00 7.93 -23.00
CA ARG A 191 12.87 7.75 -21.54
C ARG A 191 13.38 8.97 -20.75
N ASP A 192 14.50 9.55 -21.15
CA ASP A 192 15.06 10.75 -20.52
C ASP A 192 14.16 11.98 -20.76
N THR A 193 13.57 12.10 -21.95
CA THR A 193 12.65 13.21 -22.28
C THR A 193 11.35 13.12 -21.49
N GLU A 194 10.75 11.92 -21.39
CA GLU A 194 9.55 11.68 -20.58
C GLU A 194 9.81 11.99 -19.10
N ALA A 195 10.95 11.54 -18.56
CA ALA A 195 11.33 11.83 -17.18
C ALA A 195 11.54 13.32 -16.92
N ASN A 196 12.24 14.03 -17.83
CA ASN A 196 12.47 15.47 -17.68
C ASN A 196 11.16 16.27 -17.75
N ARG A 197 10.26 15.90 -18.67
CA ARG A 197 8.94 16.54 -18.80
C ARG A 197 8.09 16.34 -17.54
N PHE A 198 8.13 15.15 -16.94
CA PHE A 198 7.47 14.90 -15.66
C PHE A 198 8.05 15.78 -14.56
N VAL A 199 9.38 15.80 -14.38
CA VAL A 199 10.06 16.60 -13.35
C VAL A 199 9.74 18.08 -13.47
N GLU A 200 9.68 18.62 -14.69
CA GLU A 200 9.33 20.01 -14.95
C GLU A 200 7.89 20.33 -14.53
N ARG A 201 6.92 19.52 -14.98
CA ARG A 201 5.50 19.71 -14.63
C ARG A 201 5.23 19.50 -13.15
N PHE A 202 5.84 18.47 -12.56
CA PHE A 202 5.78 18.17 -11.13
C PHE A 202 6.33 19.33 -10.31
N GLY A 203 7.49 19.86 -10.69
CA GLY A 203 8.09 21.03 -10.04
C GLY A 203 7.20 22.27 -10.12
N ALA A 204 6.57 22.52 -11.27
CA ALA A 204 5.63 23.63 -11.45
C ALA A 204 4.36 23.48 -10.60
N ALA A 205 3.74 22.28 -10.59
CA ALA A 205 2.56 22.01 -9.78
C ALA A 205 2.86 22.11 -8.27
N ALA A 206 4.00 21.57 -7.83
CA ALA A 206 4.45 21.69 -6.45
C ALA A 206 4.72 23.15 -6.04
N ALA A 207 5.30 23.95 -6.93
CA ALA A 207 5.49 25.38 -6.69
C ALA A 207 4.16 26.13 -6.54
N GLN A 208 3.18 25.85 -7.41
CA GLN A 208 1.82 26.42 -7.31
C GLN A 208 1.13 26.04 -5.99
N LEU A 209 1.28 24.79 -5.54
CA LEU A 209 0.73 24.32 -4.26
C LEU A 209 1.38 25.01 -3.03
N GLY A 210 2.62 25.51 -3.19
CA GLY A 210 3.35 26.26 -2.19
C GLY A 210 3.05 27.76 -2.15
N ASP A 211 2.21 28.27 -3.06
CA ASP A 211 1.97 29.70 -3.22
C ASP A 211 1.19 30.33 -2.05
N VAL A 212 1.31 31.64 -1.88
CA VAL A 212 0.56 32.41 -0.88
C VAL A 212 -0.90 32.60 -1.29
N ASP A 213 -1.18 32.67 -2.59
CA ASP A 213 -2.52 32.85 -3.15
C ASP A 213 -3.28 31.51 -3.16
N PRO A 214 -4.45 31.43 -2.48
CA PRO A 214 -5.28 30.22 -2.49
C PRO A 214 -5.71 29.77 -3.89
N ALA A 215 -5.97 30.68 -4.83
CA ALA A 215 -6.38 30.34 -6.19
C ALA A 215 -5.24 29.63 -6.95
N VAL A 216 -4.01 30.09 -6.76
CA VAL A 216 -2.81 29.46 -7.33
C VAL A 216 -2.58 28.08 -6.70
N ARG A 217 -2.78 27.94 -5.39
CA ARG A 217 -2.71 26.63 -4.73
C ARG A 217 -3.76 25.65 -5.25
N LEU A 218 -4.99 26.11 -5.45
CA LEU A 218 -6.07 25.31 -6.01
C LEU A 218 -5.74 24.83 -7.44
N ALA A 219 -5.19 25.71 -8.28
CA ALA A 219 -4.66 25.34 -9.59
C ALA A 219 -3.54 24.29 -9.46
N GLY A 220 -2.65 24.44 -8.48
CA GLY A 220 -1.62 23.46 -8.14
C GLY A 220 -2.18 22.09 -7.77
N VAL A 221 -3.28 22.02 -6.99
CA VAL A 221 -3.97 20.77 -6.66
C VAL A 221 -4.48 20.07 -7.92
N TYR A 222 -5.19 20.80 -8.80
CA TYR A 222 -5.69 20.23 -10.05
C TYR A 222 -4.54 19.79 -10.97
N ALA A 223 -3.47 20.59 -11.09
CA ALA A 223 -2.30 20.22 -11.88
C ALA A 223 -1.62 18.95 -11.34
N MET A 224 -1.55 18.80 -10.01
CA MET A 224 -1.02 17.59 -9.37
C MET A 224 -1.91 16.38 -9.62
N ALA A 225 -3.23 16.54 -9.53
CA ALA A 225 -4.18 15.47 -9.83
C ALA A 225 -4.10 15.03 -11.30
N THR A 226 -3.99 15.97 -12.24
CA THR A 226 -3.76 15.67 -13.66
C THR A 226 -2.44 14.93 -13.86
N LEU A 227 -1.39 15.24 -13.11
CA LEU A 227 -0.14 14.49 -13.17
C LEU A 227 -0.29 13.05 -12.69
N VAL A 228 -1.13 12.79 -11.68
CA VAL A 228 -1.47 11.41 -11.28
C VAL A 228 -2.20 10.71 -12.43
N ASP A 229 -3.23 11.34 -12.96
CA ASP A 229 -4.10 10.78 -13.99
C ASP A 229 -3.34 10.47 -15.30
N ASP A 230 -2.42 11.35 -15.73
CA ASP A 230 -1.67 11.23 -16.99
C ASP A 230 -0.38 10.38 -16.87
N SER A 231 0.09 10.09 -15.66
CA SER A 231 1.39 9.44 -15.46
C SER A 231 1.34 7.95 -15.82
N PRO A 232 2.24 7.46 -16.70
CA PRO A 232 2.24 6.04 -17.09
C PRO A 232 2.91 5.12 -16.05
N LYS A 233 3.48 5.66 -14.97
CA LYS A 233 4.22 4.91 -13.95
C LYS A 233 3.59 5.12 -12.58
N SER A 234 3.28 4.03 -11.88
CA SER A 234 2.74 4.05 -10.52
C SER A 234 3.63 4.82 -9.54
N GLN A 235 4.96 4.77 -9.71
CA GLN A 235 5.89 5.54 -8.88
C GLN A 235 5.71 7.05 -9.01
N TRP A 236 5.37 7.55 -10.20
CA TRP A 236 5.14 8.98 -10.43
C TRP A 236 3.76 9.40 -9.91
N GLN A 237 2.77 8.53 -10.04
CA GLN A 237 1.45 8.70 -9.44
C GLN A 237 1.54 8.80 -7.91
N GLN A 238 2.25 7.87 -7.28
CA GLN A 238 2.47 7.86 -5.83
C GLN A 238 3.17 9.14 -5.37
N GLN A 239 4.23 9.59 -6.07
CA GLN A 239 4.92 10.84 -5.72
C GLN A 239 3.99 12.07 -5.72
N CYS A 240 3.04 12.14 -6.64
CA CYS A 240 2.07 13.23 -6.70
C CYS A 240 1.06 13.15 -5.55
N VAL A 241 0.53 11.95 -5.27
CA VAL A 241 -0.37 11.71 -4.12
C VAL A 241 0.34 11.98 -2.79
N ASP A 242 1.61 11.61 -2.65
CA ASP A 242 2.41 11.87 -1.45
C ASP A 242 2.52 13.37 -1.16
N VAL A 243 2.61 14.23 -2.19
CA VAL A 243 2.63 15.69 -2.03
C VAL A 243 1.27 16.21 -1.60
N LEU A 244 0.17 15.69 -2.15
CA LEU A 244 -1.19 16.05 -1.72
C LEU A 244 -1.44 15.65 -0.26
N CYS A 245 -1.03 14.43 0.12
CA CYS A 245 -1.10 13.95 1.50
C CYS A 245 -0.18 14.76 2.43
N ALA A 246 1.04 15.09 1.99
CA ALA A 246 1.94 15.98 2.74
C ALA A 246 1.34 17.37 2.96
N TYR A 247 0.56 17.88 2.00
CA TYR A 247 -0.17 19.14 2.17
C TYR A 247 -1.18 19.05 3.32
N LEU A 248 -1.97 17.97 3.36
CA LEU A 248 -2.96 17.74 4.42
C LEU A 248 -2.33 17.53 5.81
N ARG A 249 -1.08 17.11 5.87
CA ARG A 249 -0.31 16.96 7.11
C ARG A 249 0.34 18.26 7.62
N MET A 250 0.31 19.34 6.85
CA MET A 250 0.80 20.63 7.35
C MET A 250 -0.06 21.13 8.52
N PRO A 251 0.51 21.88 9.48
CA PRO A 251 -0.25 22.48 10.57
C PRO A 251 -1.42 23.31 10.06
N HIS A 252 -2.58 23.15 10.69
CA HIS A 252 -3.82 23.79 10.29
C HIS A 252 -4.67 24.10 11.52
N ASP A 253 -5.36 25.24 11.51
CA ASP A 253 -6.33 25.62 12.55
C ASP A 253 -7.76 25.41 12.03
N PRO A 254 -8.43 24.32 12.43
CA PRO A 254 -9.75 23.93 11.91
C PRO A 254 -10.88 24.87 12.36
N TYR A 255 -10.63 25.72 13.36
CA TYR A 255 -11.61 26.69 13.85
C TYR A 255 -11.46 28.07 13.20
N SER A 256 -10.46 28.25 12.34
CA SER A 256 -10.23 29.50 11.62
C SER A 256 -11.26 29.65 10.49
N HIS A 257 -12.39 30.28 10.82
CA HIS A 257 -13.48 30.52 9.87
C HIS A 257 -13.21 31.69 8.92
N ASN A 258 -12.23 32.54 9.22
CA ASN A 258 -11.87 33.69 8.42
C ASN A 258 -10.42 34.10 8.67
N ASN A 259 -9.87 34.74 7.66
CA ASN A 259 -8.47 34.85 7.38
C ASN A 259 -7.60 35.54 8.44
N LEU A 260 -6.84 34.72 9.17
CA LEU A 260 -5.80 35.18 10.07
C LEU A 260 -4.43 34.93 9.45
N VAL A 261 -3.75 36.04 9.16
CA VAL A 261 -2.31 36.09 8.89
C VAL A 261 -1.60 36.05 10.24
N GLU A 262 -0.89 34.95 10.48
CA GLU A 262 0.18 34.83 11.48
C GLU A 262 -0.27 34.80 12.95
N GLN A 263 -0.33 33.59 13.53
CA GLN A 263 -0.46 33.44 14.98
C GLN A 263 0.91 33.07 15.56
N THR A 264 1.54 34.01 16.26
CA THR A 264 2.72 33.72 17.08
C THR A 264 2.21 33.19 18.42
N ARG A 265 2.34 31.89 18.69
CA ARG A 265 2.10 31.34 20.03
C ARG A 265 3.43 31.34 20.78
N THR A 266 3.54 32.20 21.78
CA THR A 266 4.61 32.15 22.77
C THR A 266 4.20 31.14 23.84
N HIS A 267 4.90 30.01 23.92
CA HIS A 267 4.76 29.10 25.06
C HIS A 267 5.74 29.56 26.13
N THR A 268 5.23 30.02 27.28
CA THR A 268 6.01 30.19 28.50
C THR A 268 5.86 28.91 29.32
N ASP A 269 6.86 28.02 29.25
CA ASP A 269 6.97 26.94 30.23
C ASP A 269 7.37 27.55 31.57
N GLU A 270 6.48 27.49 32.57
CA GLU A 270 6.76 27.97 33.94
C GLU A 270 7.72 27.05 34.72
N SER A 271 8.23 25.95 34.13
CA SER A 271 9.03 24.96 34.86
C SER A 271 10.55 25.15 34.77
N ASP A 272 11.07 26.09 33.99
CA ASP A 272 12.50 26.41 33.97
C ASP A 272 12.69 27.86 33.50
N GLY A 273 13.02 28.75 34.43
CA GLY A 273 13.17 30.18 34.18
C GLY A 273 14.32 30.50 33.22
N ASN A 274 14.06 30.47 31.90
CA ASN A 274 14.57 31.41 30.87
C ASN A 274 14.39 30.94 29.39
N LEU A 275 13.56 29.94 29.07
CA LEU A 275 13.30 29.56 27.68
C LEU A 275 11.83 29.75 27.29
N SER A 276 11.50 30.93 26.75
CA SER A 276 10.29 31.10 25.95
C SER A 276 10.54 30.53 24.55
N ILE A 277 9.92 29.40 24.21
CA ILE A 277 9.90 28.89 22.83
C ILE A 277 8.74 29.59 22.12
N SER A 278 9.05 30.54 21.24
CA SER A 278 8.09 31.15 20.34
C SER A 278 7.99 30.33 19.06
N ASP A 279 6.97 29.49 18.94
CA ASP A 279 6.69 28.82 17.68
C ASP A 279 5.83 29.75 16.81
N GLN A 280 6.45 30.30 15.76
CA GLN A 280 5.78 31.16 14.78
C GLN A 280 5.17 30.27 13.69
N TYR A 281 3.85 30.07 13.74
CA TYR A 281 3.11 29.39 12.68
C TYR A 281 2.45 30.41 11.74
N ARG A 282 2.82 30.38 10.46
CA ARG A 282 2.11 31.11 9.41
C ARG A 282 0.93 30.27 8.92
N LEU A 283 -0.25 30.53 9.45
CA LEU A 283 -1.50 29.97 8.94
C LEU A 283 -1.78 30.55 7.54
N ARG A 284 -2.16 29.68 6.59
CA ARG A 284 -2.42 30.07 5.19
C ARG A 284 -3.87 30.54 5.05
N TYR A 285 -4.07 31.68 4.38
CA TYR A 285 -5.39 32.23 4.04
C TYR A 285 -6.22 31.24 3.20
N ASN A 286 -7.49 30.98 3.54
CA ASN A 286 -8.41 30.06 2.84
C ASN A 286 -7.83 28.65 2.56
N ASP A 287 -7.06 28.10 3.50
CA ASP A 287 -6.47 26.77 3.35
C ASP A 287 -7.53 25.64 3.31
N ASN A 288 -8.69 25.84 3.95
CA ASN A 288 -9.78 24.87 3.99
C ASN A 288 -10.30 24.49 2.61
N GLU A 289 -10.47 25.47 1.72
CA GLU A 289 -10.98 25.20 0.37
C GLU A 289 -10.01 24.33 -0.45
N VAL A 290 -8.71 24.57 -0.29
CA VAL A 290 -7.65 23.78 -0.92
C VAL A 290 -7.65 22.36 -0.36
N ARG A 291 -7.67 22.20 0.96
CA ARG A 291 -7.69 20.89 1.65
C ARG A 291 -8.93 20.07 1.30
N ASN A 292 -10.11 20.69 1.34
CA ASN A 292 -11.38 20.07 0.99
C ASN A 292 -11.38 19.67 -0.48
N THR A 293 -10.76 20.46 -1.37
CA THR A 293 -10.60 20.09 -2.77
C THR A 293 -9.68 18.87 -2.93
N ILE A 294 -8.58 18.78 -2.18
CA ILE A 294 -7.72 17.59 -2.18
C ILE A 294 -8.51 16.34 -1.78
N ILE A 295 -9.24 16.40 -0.66
CA ILE A 295 -10.06 15.28 -0.17
C ILE A 295 -11.16 14.92 -1.18
N ARG A 296 -11.82 15.92 -1.79
CA ARG A 296 -12.84 15.70 -2.82
C ARG A 296 -12.28 14.99 -4.06
N ILE A 297 -11.09 15.37 -4.53
CA ILE A 297 -10.44 14.72 -5.67
C ILE A 297 -10.06 13.28 -5.31
N ILE A 298 -9.46 13.08 -4.13
CA ILE A 298 -9.10 11.74 -3.63
C ILE A 298 -10.35 10.86 -3.58
N ASN A 299 -11.44 11.34 -2.95
CA ASN A 299 -12.71 10.62 -2.91
C ASN A 299 -13.19 10.25 -4.33
N GLY A 300 -13.27 11.23 -5.23
CA GLY A 300 -13.77 11.04 -6.59
C GLY A 300 -12.94 10.07 -7.44
N ARG A 301 -11.66 9.86 -7.12
CA ARG A 301 -10.76 8.91 -7.81
C ARG A 301 -10.65 7.55 -7.12
N LEU A 302 -11.19 7.43 -5.91
CA LEU A 302 -11.30 6.18 -5.15
C LEU A 302 -12.69 5.55 -5.23
N GLN A 303 -13.65 6.20 -5.92
CA GLN A 303 -14.96 5.62 -6.17
C GLN A 303 -14.84 4.33 -7.02
N PRO A 304 -15.75 3.36 -6.85
CA PRO A 304 -15.73 2.14 -7.63
C PRO A 304 -15.96 2.46 -9.11
N ASN A 305 -15.29 1.73 -9.99
CA ASN A 305 -15.44 1.81 -11.46
C ASN A 305 -15.07 3.17 -12.09
N THR A 306 -14.28 4.02 -11.43
CA THR A 306 -13.76 5.25 -12.04
C THR A 306 -12.48 4.99 -12.82
N GLU A 307 -12.39 5.54 -14.04
CA GLU A 307 -11.14 5.59 -14.81
C GLU A 307 -10.73 7.06 -15.06
N PRO A 308 -9.50 7.47 -14.69
CA PRO A 308 -8.48 6.70 -13.97
C PRO A 308 -8.83 6.50 -12.47
N SER A 309 -8.42 5.36 -11.91
CA SER A 309 -8.59 5.04 -10.48
C SER A 309 -7.29 5.27 -9.71
N TRP A 310 -7.41 5.75 -8.47
CA TRP A 310 -6.30 5.90 -7.53
C TRP A 310 -6.27 4.79 -6.47
N SER A 311 -7.14 3.77 -6.58
CA SER A 311 -7.31 2.74 -5.55
C SER A 311 -6.06 1.91 -5.27
N ASP A 312 -5.15 1.79 -6.25
CA ASP A 312 -3.90 1.03 -6.13
C ASP A 312 -2.72 1.84 -5.53
N LEU A 313 -2.98 3.08 -5.09
CA LEU A 313 -1.99 3.96 -4.45
C LEU A 313 -2.11 3.91 -2.92
N GLU A 314 -1.02 4.24 -2.24
CA GLU A 314 -0.97 4.37 -0.77
C GLU A 314 -1.32 5.78 -0.33
N PHE A 315 -2.01 5.90 0.81
CA PHE A 315 -2.43 7.19 1.36
C PHE A 315 -1.95 7.35 2.80
N ASP A 316 -1.12 8.37 3.02
CA ASP A 316 -0.53 8.70 4.32
C ASP A 316 -1.11 10.01 4.86
N PHE A 317 -2.17 9.90 5.66
CA PHE A 317 -2.81 10.98 6.41
C PHE A 317 -2.31 11.05 7.86
N THR A 318 -1.11 10.52 8.17
CA THR A 318 -0.55 10.56 9.53
C THR A 318 -0.47 12.00 10.05
N ASP A 319 -1.04 12.26 11.24
CA ASP A 319 -1.15 13.58 11.88
C ASP A 319 -1.89 14.64 11.04
N ALA A 320 -2.60 14.25 9.98
CA ALA A 320 -3.35 15.17 9.14
C ALA A 320 -4.55 15.75 9.90
N THR A 321 -4.86 17.02 9.62
CA THR A 321 -6.11 17.65 10.06
C THR A 321 -7.10 17.65 8.90
N LEU A 322 -8.16 16.85 9.03
CA LEU A 322 -9.15 16.60 7.99
C LEU A 322 -10.49 17.19 8.39
N GLN A 323 -11.00 18.12 7.59
CA GLN A 323 -12.30 18.75 7.78
C GLN A 323 -13.33 18.10 6.86
N ASP A 324 -14.50 17.75 7.42
CA ASP A 324 -15.63 17.11 6.72
C ASP A 324 -15.18 15.93 5.84
N ALA A 325 -14.32 15.09 6.41
CA ALA A 325 -13.66 14.01 5.71
C ALA A 325 -14.69 12.99 5.22
N ASN A 326 -14.91 12.98 3.89
CA ASN A 326 -15.85 12.09 3.25
C ASN A 326 -15.09 11.08 2.39
N PHE A 327 -15.11 9.82 2.82
CA PHE A 327 -14.60 8.66 2.09
C PHE A 327 -15.71 7.66 1.76
N LYS A 328 -16.97 8.12 1.74
CA LYS A 328 -18.12 7.29 1.36
C LYS A 328 -17.84 6.53 0.07
N THR A 329 -18.11 5.22 0.12
CA THR A 329 -17.98 4.25 -0.99
C THR A 329 -16.59 4.18 -1.62
N CYS A 330 -15.54 4.70 -0.97
CA CYS A 330 -14.18 4.60 -1.49
C CYS A 330 -13.62 3.18 -1.39
N VAL A 331 -12.76 2.81 -2.34
CA VAL A 331 -12.04 1.52 -2.34
C VAL A 331 -10.54 1.78 -2.24
N PHE A 332 -9.93 1.33 -1.15
CA PHE A 332 -8.48 1.36 -0.94
C PHE A 332 -7.91 -0.05 -1.16
N ASN A 333 -7.14 -0.26 -2.24
CA ASN A 333 -6.48 -1.54 -2.51
C ASN A 333 -5.12 -1.67 -1.81
N ARG A 334 -4.59 -0.59 -1.24
CA ARG A 334 -3.32 -0.53 -0.49
C ARG A 334 -3.54 0.01 0.93
N CYS A 335 -2.49 -0.03 1.73
CA CYS A 335 -2.52 0.48 3.10
C CYS A 335 -2.90 1.96 3.15
N VAL A 336 -3.72 2.32 4.13
CA VAL A 336 -4.08 3.69 4.44
C VAL A 336 -3.76 3.99 5.89
N LYS A 337 -3.13 5.14 6.13
CA LYS A 337 -2.66 5.58 7.44
C LYS A 337 -3.37 6.86 7.84
N PHE A 338 -4.10 6.79 8.94
CA PHE A 338 -4.72 7.89 9.67
C PHE A 338 -4.13 7.98 11.08
N ASP A 339 -2.92 7.45 11.30
CA ASP A 339 -2.22 7.50 12.58
C ASP A 339 -2.17 8.93 13.12
N GLY A 340 -2.70 9.19 14.31
CA GLY A 340 -2.70 10.55 14.89
C GLY A 340 -3.56 11.59 14.14
N ALA A 341 -4.28 11.20 13.08
CA ALA A 341 -5.09 12.12 12.29
C ALA A 341 -6.24 12.71 13.14
N LYS A 342 -6.57 13.97 12.87
CA LYS A 342 -7.63 14.71 13.56
C LYS A 342 -8.76 15.04 12.60
N PHE A 343 -9.92 14.48 12.85
CA PHE A 343 -11.13 14.71 12.07
C PHE A 343 -11.97 15.80 12.74
N PHE A 344 -12.36 16.82 11.96
CA PHE A 344 -13.25 17.90 12.35
C PHE A 344 -14.46 17.90 11.42
N GLY A 345 -15.65 18.11 11.97
CA GLY A 345 -16.89 17.78 11.26
C GLY A 345 -17.07 16.26 11.13
N ALA A 346 -18.18 15.85 10.53
CA ALA A 346 -18.52 14.43 10.44
C ALA A 346 -17.51 13.68 9.55
N ALA A 347 -16.96 12.57 10.07
CA ALA A 347 -16.07 11.70 9.33
C ALA A 347 -16.87 10.51 8.77
N VAL A 348 -17.00 10.42 7.44
CA VAL A 348 -17.91 9.48 6.78
C VAL A 348 -17.12 8.44 6.02
N PHE A 349 -17.27 7.17 6.42
CA PHE A 349 -16.69 5.99 5.79
C PHE A 349 -17.77 5.00 5.31
N MET A 350 -18.99 5.47 5.10
CA MET A 350 -20.12 4.62 4.71
C MET A 350 -19.82 3.78 3.45
N GLY A 351 -19.98 2.46 3.53
CA GLY A 351 -19.74 1.54 2.42
C GLY A 351 -18.32 1.53 1.87
N THR A 352 -17.34 2.04 2.63
CA THR A 352 -15.92 2.04 2.24
C THR A 352 -15.36 0.62 2.32
N ARG A 353 -14.44 0.27 1.42
CA ARG A 353 -13.72 -0.99 1.48
C ARG A 353 -12.22 -0.76 1.61
N PHE A 354 -11.65 -1.25 2.70
CA PHE A 354 -10.21 -1.32 2.94
C PHE A 354 -9.73 -2.74 2.66
N LYS A 355 -9.10 -2.95 1.49
CA LYS A 355 -8.59 -4.28 1.12
C LYS A 355 -7.26 -4.64 1.76
N HIS A 356 -6.58 -3.65 2.33
CA HIS A 356 -5.37 -3.82 3.09
C HIS A 356 -5.48 -3.08 4.42
N THR A 357 -4.40 -3.06 5.20
CA THR A 357 -4.41 -2.56 6.58
C THR A 357 -4.87 -1.10 6.63
N ALA A 358 -5.88 -0.85 7.47
CA ALA A 358 -6.39 0.48 7.77
C ALA A 358 -5.96 0.87 9.19
N ASN A 359 -5.12 1.90 9.30
CA ASN A 359 -4.56 2.30 10.59
C ASN A 359 -5.13 3.65 11.03
N PHE A 360 -5.83 3.67 12.15
CA PHE A 360 -6.36 4.86 12.82
C PHE A 360 -5.69 5.07 14.18
N THR A 361 -4.56 4.42 14.47
CA THR A 361 -3.93 4.45 15.80
C THR A 361 -3.66 5.89 16.27
N GLY A 362 -4.20 6.27 17.42
CA GLY A 362 -4.03 7.62 17.96
C GLY A 362 -4.90 8.70 17.28
N ALA A 363 -5.77 8.35 16.34
CA ALA A 363 -6.64 9.31 15.66
C ALA A 363 -7.67 9.91 16.62
N THR A 364 -8.08 11.15 16.35
CA THR A 364 -9.12 11.86 17.11
C THR A 364 -10.27 12.27 16.20
N PHE A 365 -11.48 11.79 16.49
CA PHE A 365 -12.72 12.22 15.87
C PHE A 365 -13.40 13.24 16.77
N ASN A 366 -13.37 14.52 16.37
CA ASN A 366 -13.95 15.61 17.16
C ASN A 366 -15.47 15.76 16.97
N ASP A 367 -16.02 15.10 15.97
CA ASP A 367 -17.45 15.04 15.67
C ASP A 367 -17.86 13.58 15.39
N TYR A 368 -19.08 13.35 14.90
CA TYR A 368 -19.58 12.01 14.60
C TYR A 368 -18.69 11.24 13.62
N ALA A 369 -18.40 9.99 13.94
CA ALA A 369 -17.65 9.07 13.10
C ALA A 369 -18.56 7.95 12.59
N VAL A 370 -18.68 7.81 11.27
CA VAL A 370 -19.67 6.92 10.65
C VAL A 370 -18.99 5.85 9.81
N PHE A 371 -18.81 4.67 10.40
CA PHE A 371 -18.30 3.46 9.77
C PHE A 371 -19.45 2.48 9.52
N ALA A 372 -20.47 2.89 8.77
CA ALA A 372 -21.67 2.06 8.56
C ALA A 372 -21.78 1.55 7.11
N GLN A 373 -22.77 0.73 6.83
CA GLN A 373 -23.17 0.51 5.43
C GLN A 373 -23.58 1.82 4.75
N ASP A 374 -23.41 1.88 3.43
CA ASP A 374 -24.11 2.87 2.62
C ASP A 374 -25.56 2.42 2.41
N TYR A 375 -26.51 3.02 3.14
CA TYR A 375 -27.94 2.72 3.03
C TYR A 375 -28.54 2.91 1.63
N GLY A 376 -27.88 3.69 0.75
CA GLY A 376 -28.34 3.86 -0.63
C GLY A 376 -28.05 2.64 -1.53
N SER A 377 -26.98 1.91 -1.25
CA SER A 377 -26.54 0.74 -2.03
C SER A 377 -26.58 -0.57 -1.24
N SER A 378 -26.89 -0.51 0.06
CA SER A 378 -26.75 -1.61 1.02
C SER A 378 -25.35 -2.23 1.02
N THR A 379 -24.34 -1.43 0.67
CA THR A 379 -22.94 -1.88 0.67
C THR A 379 -22.38 -1.71 2.08
N PRO A 380 -22.02 -2.79 2.79
CA PRO A 380 -21.42 -2.68 4.12
C PRO A 380 -20.05 -2.00 4.05
N ILE A 381 -19.61 -1.40 5.16
CA ILE A 381 -18.20 -1.07 5.31
C ILE A 381 -17.40 -2.37 5.52
N GLN A 382 -16.26 -2.49 4.86
CA GLN A 382 -15.46 -3.72 4.88
C GLN A 382 -13.99 -3.43 5.19
N PHE A 383 -13.44 -4.19 6.14
CA PHE A 383 -12.02 -4.27 6.44
C PHE A 383 -11.54 -5.69 6.12
N ASP A 384 -10.99 -5.90 4.92
CA ASP A 384 -10.57 -7.23 4.47
C ASP A 384 -9.31 -7.72 5.23
N GLU A 385 -8.52 -6.78 5.72
CA GLU A 385 -7.27 -6.98 6.47
C GLU A 385 -7.32 -6.22 7.80
N ALA A 386 -6.24 -6.30 8.58
CA ALA A 386 -6.23 -5.76 9.95
C ALA A 386 -6.65 -4.27 10.04
N ALA A 387 -7.50 -3.96 11.02
CA ALA A 387 -7.98 -2.61 11.31
C ALA A 387 -7.56 -2.17 12.72
N TRP A 388 -6.86 -1.04 12.81
CA TRP A 388 -6.25 -0.58 14.06
C TRP A 388 -6.87 0.75 14.53
N PHE A 389 -7.57 0.73 15.64
CA PHE A 389 -8.18 1.88 16.32
C PHE A 389 -7.57 2.09 17.72
N VAL A 390 -6.35 1.59 17.98
CA VAL A 390 -5.69 1.69 19.28
C VAL A 390 -5.40 3.14 19.63
N ALA A 391 -5.62 3.52 20.90
CA ALA A 391 -5.47 4.89 21.39
C ALA A 391 -6.30 5.94 20.64
N THR A 392 -7.41 5.55 20.02
CA THR A 392 -8.31 6.49 19.33
C THR A 392 -9.24 7.20 20.29
N CYS A 393 -9.60 8.45 19.97
CA CYS A 393 -10.55 9.23 20.75
C CYS A 393 -11.74 9.63 19.89
N PHE A 394 -12.94 9.20 20.27
CA PHE A 394 -14.21 9.59 19.67
C PHE A 394 -14.92 10.53 20.64
N LYS A 395 -14.93 11.83 20.32
CA LYS A 395 -15.50 12.85 21.23
C LYS A 395 -17.02 12.91 21.18
N LYS A 396 -17.60 12.53 20.05
CA LYS A 396 -19.05 12.37 19.86
C LYS A 396 -19.39 10.92 19.51
N GLY A 397 -20.66 10.66 19.23
CA GLY A 397 -21.12 9.32 18.86
C GLY A 397 -20.38 8.72 17.65
N ALA A 398 -20.19 7.41 17.70
CA ALA A 398 -19.58 6.62 16.62
C ALA A 398 -20.42 5.38 16.30
N THR A 399 -20.42 4.94 15.05
CA THR A 399 -21.17 3.75 14.61
C THR A 399 -20.33 2.87 13.69
N TRP A 400 -20.48 1.55 13.88
CA TRP A 400 -19.99 0.47 13.03
C TRP A 400 -21.12 -0.38 12.45
N ASP A 401 -22.33 0.15 12.32
CA ASP A 401 -23.49 -0.67 11.91
C ASP A 401 -23.28 -1.35 10.56
N HIS A 402 -23.54 -2.66 10.51
CA HIS A 402 -23.33 -3.52 9.34
C HIS A 402 -21.86 -3.62 8.89
N ALA A 403 -20.90 -3.33 9.76
CA ALA A 403 -19.48 -3.46 9.45
C ALA A 403 -19.05 -4.94 9.39
N ILE A 404 -18.14 -5.24 8.45
CA ILE A 404 -17.51 -6.54 8.32
C ILE A 404 -16.00 -6.38 8.50
N PHE A 405 -15.46 -7.05 9.52
CA PHE A 405 -14.02 -7.19 9.75
C PHE A 405 -13.61 -8.60 9.35
N GLY A 406 -12.97 -8.72 8.18
CA GLY A 406 -12.48 -9.97 7.61
C GLY A 406 -11.17 -10.48 8.20
N ALA A 407 -10.50 -9.66 9.02
CA ALA A 407 -9.29 -9.99 9.74
C ALA A 407 -9.31 -9.34 11.14
N SER A 408 -8.19 -9.42 11.87
CA SER A 408 -8.11 -8.94 13.24
C SER A 408 -8.40 -7.44 13.38
N ALA A 409 -9.20 -7.08 14.37
CA ALA A 409 -9.54 -5.69 14.69
C ALA A 409 -9.06 -5.33 16.09
N ALA A 410 -8.38 -4.19 16.24
CA ALA A 410 -7.85 -3.76 17.52
C ALA A 410 -8.36 -2.36 17.87
N PHE A 411 -9.31 -2.27 18.80
CA PHE A 411 -9.71 -1.02 19.44
C PHE A 411 -8.87 -0.75 20.69
N GLY A 412 -8.46 -1.79 21.39
CA GLY A 412 -7.60 -1.74 22.56
C GLY A 412 -6.23 -2.35 22.31
N SER A 413 -5.43 -2.39 23.38
CA SER A 413 -4.16 -3.11 23.42
C SER A 413 -3.88 -3.52 24.86
N PRO A 414 -3.37 -4.74 25.12
CA PRO A 414 -3.04 -5.19 26.46
C PRO A 414 -1.84 -4.45 27.04
N ILE A 415 -1.10 -3.72 26.20
CA ILE A 415 0.08 -2.93 26.57
C ILE A 415 -0.17 -1.48 26.17
N LYS A 416 0.14 -0.53 27.06
CA LYS A 416 0.04 0.90 26.76
C LYS A 416 1.08 1.30 25.72
N THR A 417 0.63 1.59 24.51
CA THR A 417 1.52 1.99 23.39
C THR A 417 1.57 3.50 23.17
N ARG A 418 0.66 4.24 23.80
CA ARG A 418 0.43 5.69 23.66
C ARG A 418 0.02 6.26 25.02
N PRO A 419 0.16 7.57 25.26
CA PRO A 419 -0.22 8.18 26.54
C PRO A 419 -1.71 7.99 26.87
N ASN A 420 -2.56 7.85 25.84
CA ASN A 420 -4.00 7.71 25.97
C ASN A 420 -4.44 6.30 25.55
N ARG A 421 -5.40 5.75 26.29
CA ARG A 421 -6.18 4.58 25.87
C ARG A 421 -7.25 4.98 24.85
N THR A 422 -7.88 3.99 24.22
CA THR A 422 -9.02 4.24 23.34
C THR A 422 -10.23 4.65 24.16
N GLU A 423 -10.90 5.72 23.76
CA GLU A 423 -12.05 6.29 24.47
C GLU A 423 -13.17 6.69 23.51
N PHE A 424 -14.38 6.20 23.81
CA PHE A 424 -15.65 6.69 23.25
C PHE A 424 -16.32 7.60 24.28
N GLN A 425 -16.31 8.91 24.09
CA GLN A 425 -16.82 9.84 25.11
C GLN A 425 -18.35 9.88 25.16
N GLU A 426 -19.00 9.62 24.02
CA GLU A 426 -20.46 9.48 23.90
C GLU A 426 -20.82 8.04 23.48
N SER A 427 -22.07 7.83 23.03
CA SER A 427 -22.59 6.51 22.68
C SER A 427 -21.91 5.91 21.45
N VAL A 428 -21.71 4.60 21.47
CA VAL A 428 -21.18 3.82 20.35
C VAL A 428 -22.13 2.68 19.98
N PHE A 429 -22.29 2.47 18.68
CA PHE A 429 -23.19 1.46 18.13
C PHE A 429 -22.45 0.46 17.24
N PHE A 430 -22.54 -0.81 17.60
CA PHE A 430 -22.11 -1.96 16.82
C PHE A 430 -23.34 -2.85 16.61
N ARG A 431 -24.12 -2.59 15.55
CA ARG A 431 -25.31 -3.38 15.22
C ARG A 431 -25.07 -4.19 13.96
N ASP A 432 -25.44 -5.47 13.98
CA ASP A 432 -25.25 -6.37 12.83
C ASP A 432 -23.80 -6.40 12.33
N VAL A 433 -22.84 -6.46 13.26
CA VAL A 433 -21.41 -6.46 12.96
C VAL A 433 -20.88 -7.89 12.90
N THR A 434 -20.00 -8.16 11.95
CA THR A 434 -19.29 -9.45 11.88
C THR A 434 -17.80 -9.23 12.05
N PHE A 435 -17.22 -9.85 13.08
CA PHE A 435 -15.77 -10.02 13.24
C PHE A 435 -15.42 -11.46 12.92
N THR A 436 -14.69 -11.73 11.84
CA THR A 436 -14.33 -13.11 11.47
C THR A 436 -13.15 -13.63 12.30
N GLU A 437 -12.25 -12.74 12.69
CA GLU A 437 -11.02 -13.03 13.43
C GLU A 437 -11.02 -12.34 14.79
N GLN A 438 -9.90 -12.47 15.51
CA GLN A 438 -9.74 -11.92 16.86
C GLN A 438 -10.03 -10.41 16.93
N VAL A 439 -10.77 -10.00 17.96
CA VAL A 439 -11.01 -8.58 18.29
C VAL A 439 -10.49 -8.23 19.68
N ASN A 440 -9.84 -7.07 19.78
CA ASN A 440 -9.27 -6.56 21.02
C ASN A 440 -9.93 -5.24 21.43
N PHE A 441 -10.55 -5.21 22.61
CA PHE A 441 -11.08 -4.03 23.29
C PHE A 441 -10.37 -3.77 24.63
N ASP A 442 -9.16 -4.28 24.81
CA ASP A 442 -8.41 -4.18 26.06
C ASP A 442 -8.18 -2.73 26.48
N GLY A 443 -8.50 -2.46 27.76
CA GLY A 443 -8.50 -1.14 28.39
C GLY A 443 -9.30 -0.05 27.68
N VAL A 444 -10.23 -0.39 26.78
CA VAL A 444 -11.10 0.61 26.15
C VAL A 444 -12.04 1.22 27.19
N ARG A 445 -12.26 2.54 27.10
CA ARG A 445 -13.27 3.25 27.89
C ARG A 445 -14.47 3.61 27.02
N PHE A 446 -15.64 3.13 27.41
CA PHE A 446 -16.93 3.51 26.85
C PHE A 446 -17.61 4.51 27.80
N GLY A 447 -17.48 5.79 27.51
CA GLY A 447 -18.00 6.92 28.29
C GLY A 447 -19.52 7.11 28.19
N GLY A 448 -20.12 6.78 27.04
CA GLY A 448 -21.57 6.75 26.85
C GLY A 448 -22.16 5.34 26.85
N THR A 449 -23.36 5.20 26.29
CA THR A 449 -24.01 3.90 26.06
C THR A 449 -23.26 3.12 24.99
N ALA A 450 -22.98 1.85 25.25
CA ALA A 450 -22.35 0.96 24.27
C ALA A 450 -23.36 -0.12 23.83
N THR A 451 -23.70 -0.14 22.55
CA THR A 451 -24.62 -1.15 22.00
C THR A 451 -23.85 -2.13 21.13
N PHE A 452 -23.88 -3.39 21.54
CA PHE A 452 -23.49 -4.55 20.76
C PHE A 452 -24.75 -5.40 20.56
N SER A 453 -25.41 -5.29 19.41
CA SER A 453 -26.60 -6.10 19.12
C SER A 453 -26.42 -6.85 17.81
N ASP A 454 -26.92 -8.08 17.77
CA ASP A 454 -26.91 -8.90 16.55
C ASP A 454 -25.48 -9.11 16.01
N ILE A 455 -24.47 -9.14 16.89
CA ILE A 455 -23.07 -9.27 16.50
C ILE A 455 -22.66 -10.75 16.45
N THR A 456 -21.85 -11.10 15.46
CA THR A 456 -21.09 -12.35 15.45
C THR A 456 -19.60 -12.07 15.67
N PHE A 457 -19.05 -12.59 16.77
CA PHE A 457 -17.62 -12.68 17.01
C PHE A 457 -17.14 -14.09 16.66
N GLY A 458 -16.52 -14.24 15.49
CA GLY A 458 -16.07 -15.51 14.90
C GLY A 458 -14.84 -16.14 15.55
N SER A 459 -14.19 -15.43 16.48
CA SER A 459 -12.96 -15.85 17.13
C SER A 459 -12.85 -15.24 18.54
N THR A 460 -11.63 -15.21 19.10
CA THR A 460 -11.37 -14.71 20.45
C THR A 460 -11.73 -13.22 20.59
N THR A 461 -12.47 -12.88 21.63
CA THR A 461 -12.88 -11.51 21.97
C THR A 461 -12.31 -11.12 23.33
N MET A 462 -11.63 -9.98 23.40
CA MET A 462 -10.92 -9.57 24.62
C MET A 462 -11.39 -8.20 25.10
N PHE A 463 -11.79 -8.14 26.36
CA PHE A 463 -12.10 -6.96 27.16
C PHE A 463 -11.29 -7.03 28.46
N THR A 464 -9.96 -7.10 28.36
CA THR A 464 -9.04 -7.28 29.49
C THR A 464 -8.34 -5.97 29.84
N PRO A 465 -7.76 -5.81 31.06
CA PRO A 465 -7.09 -4.57 31.41
C PRO A 465 -5.80 -4.36 30.59
N ILE A 466 -5.43 -3.10 30.43
CA ILE A 466 -4.04 -2.76 30.06
C ILE A 466 -3.15 -3.13 31.25
N LEU A 467 -2.08 -3.87 30.95
CA LEU A 467 -1.09 -4.35 31.90
C LEU A 467 -0.14 -3.23 32.34
N GLU A 468 -0.67 -2.26 33.11
CA GLU A 468 0.05 -1.19 33.80
C GLU A 468 0.01 -1.40 35.33
N ASP A 469 0.72 -0.55 36.08
CA ASP A 469 0.68 -0.54 37.56
C ASP A 469 0.25 0.86 38.06
N PRO A 470 -1.01 1.05 38.49
CA PRO A 470 -2.09 0.05 38.56
C PRO A 470 -2.66 -0.31 37.17
N PRO A 471 -3.28 -1.50 37.01
CA PRO A 471 -3.88 -1.92 35.75
C PRO A 471 -5.07 -1.02 35.38
N GLU A 472 -5.20 -0.69 34.10
CA GLU A 472 -6.32 0.11 33.59
C GLU A 472 -7.38 -0.84 32.98
N PRO A 473 -8.55 -1.05 33.63
CA PRO A 473 -9.56 -1.98 33.13
C PRO A 473 -10.30 -1.44 31.90
N VAL A 474 -11.03 -2.34 31.23
CA VAL A 474 -12.13 -1.94 30.34
C VAL A 474 -13.26 -1.38 31.18
N GLU A 475 -13.77 -0.22 30.79
CA GLU A 475 -14.79 0.51 31.55
C GLU A 475 -16.00 0.84 30.68
N PHE A 476 -17.18 0.42 31.13
CA PHE A 476 -18.47 0.83 30.58
C PHE A 476 -19.14 1.80 31.55
N MET A 477 -19.07 3.10 31.25
CA MET A 477 -19.63 4.17 32.09
C MET A 477 -21.15 4.26 32.00
N GLY A 478 -21.69 4.11 30.79
CA GLY A 478 -23.13 4.05 30.53
C GLY A 478 -23.67 2.63 30.51
N ASP A 479 -24.95 2.50 30.16
CA ASP A 479 -25.58 1.20 29.91
C ASP A 479 -24.88 0.50 28.74
N VAL A 480 -24.68 -0.81 28.85
CA VAL A 480 -24.15 -1.68 27.81
C VAL A 480 -25.16 -2.78 27.46
N SER A 481 -25.32 -3.04 26.17
CA SER A 481 -26.13 -4.15 25.67
C SER A 481 -25.25 -5.06 24.84
N PHE A 482 -25.25 -6.35 25.15
CA PHE A 482 -24.73 -7.48 24.37
C PHE A 482 -25.88 -8.40 23.89
N ARG A 483 -27.11 -7.87 23.82
CA ARG A 483 -28.29 -8.64 23.43
C ARG A 483 -28.10 -9.38 22.11
N GLU A 484 -28.48 -10.65 22.09
CA GLU A 484 -28.46 -11.50 20.88
C GLU A 484 -27.07 -11.60 20.22
N VAL A 485 -25.99 -11.42 21.00
CA VAL A 485 -24.62 -11.57 20.49
C VAL A 485 -24.18 -13.03 20.50
N ASN A 486 -23.53 -13.45 19.40
CA ASN A 486 -22.91 -14.76 19.27
C ASN A 486 -21.39 -14.67 19.39
N PHE A 487 -20.83 -15.26 20.46
CA PHE A 487 -19.40 -15.42 20.68
C PHE A 487 -18.98 -16.87 20.37
N THR A 488 -18.38 -17.10 19.20
CA THR A 488 -17.99 -18.45 18.78
C THR A 488 -16.64 -18.90 19.36
N GLY A 489 -15.78 -17.94 19.72
CA GLY A 489 -14.48 -18.19 20.35
C GLY A 489 -14.43 -17.73 21.81
N ARG A 490 -13.26 -17.92 22.44
CA ARG A 490 -13.03 -17.50 23.84
C ARG A 490 -13.34 -16.03 24.06
N THR A 491 -14.06 -15.72 25.13
CA THR A 491 -14.48 -14.35 25.46
C THR A 491 -14.00 -13.95 26.84
N LEU A 492 -13.21 -12.88 26.92
CA LEU A 492 -12.52 -12.48 28.16
C LEU A 492 -13.00 -11.10 28.63
N PHE A 493 -13.82 -11.05 29.67
CA PHE A 493 -14.23 -9.84 30.40
C PHE A 493 -13.46 -9.66 31.71
N ARG A 494 -12.21 -10.15 31.76
CA ARG A 494 -11.40 -10.16 32.99
C ARG A 494 -11.20 -8.74 33.51
N SER A 495 -11.53 -8.52 34.79
CA SER A 495 -11.43 -7.22 35.46
C SER A 495 -12.20 -6.09 34.77
N ALA A 496 -13.14 -6.39 33.87
CA ALA A 496 -13.98 -5.37 33.24
C ALA A 496 -14.93 -4.74 34.28
N VAL A 497 -15.16 -3.43 34.17
CA VAL A 497 -16.00 -2.69 35.11
C VAL A 497 -17.22 -2.12 34.38
N PHE A 498 -18.41 -2.53 34.82
CA PHE A 498 -19.70 -2.12 34.30
C PHE A 498 -20.36 -1.18 35.31
N HIS A 499 -20.36 0.13 35.01
CA HIS A 499 -20.94 1.15 35.89
C HIS A 499 -22.44 1.35 35.65
N GLY A 500 -22.86 1.29 34.38
CA GLY A 500 -24.28 1.25 33.99
C GLY A 500 -24.82 -0.17 33.95
N ARG A 501 -26.09 -0.32 33.53
CA ARG A 501 -26.71 -1.64 33.39
C ARG A 501 -26.04 -2.44 32.29
N ALA A 502 -25.88 -3.74 32.50
CA ALA A 502 -25.30 -4.65 31.51
C ALA A 502 -26.33 -5.72 31.10
N ASP A 503 -26.75 -5.68 29.84
CA ASP A 503 -27.74 -6.62 29.28
C ASP A 503 -27.02 -7.68 28.43
N PHE A 504 -27.02 -8.94 28.89
CA PHE A 504 -26.52 -10.12 28.19
C PHE A 504 -27.66 -11.07 27.79
N THR A 505 -28.87 -10.53 27.61
CA THR A 505 -30.05 -11.31 27.21
C THR A 505 -29.81 -11.99 25.87
N GLN A 506 -30.12 -13.29 25.80
CA GLN A 506 -29.96 -14.12 24.60
C GLN A 506 -28.54 -14.15 24.02
N CYS A 507 -27.50 -13.90 24.83
CA CYS A 507 -26.13 -14.15 24.40
C CYS A 507 -25.85 -15.65 24.22
N ASN A 508 -25.17 -16.01 23.15
CA ASN A 508 -24.64 -17.35 22.92
C ASN A 508 -23.12 -17.35 23.06
N PHE A 509 -22.60 -18.12 24.01
CA PHE A 509 -21.18 -18.32 24.27
C PHE A 509 -20.81 -19.77 23.92
N GLU A 510 -20.25 -19.99 22.73
CA GLU A 510 -19.93 -21.34 22.24
C GLU A 510 -18.66 -21.92 22.89
N ASP A 511 -17.78 -21.05 23.36
CA ASP A 511 -16.47 -21.37 23.95
C ASP A 511 -16.38 -20.87 25.42
N THR A 512 -15.21 -20.96 26.06
CA THR A 512 -15.01 -20.44 27.42
C THR A 512 -15.24 -18.94 27.46
N THR A 513 -16.05 -18.51 28.42
CA THR A 513 -16.24 -17.10 28.78
C THR A 513 -15.73 -16.85 30.19
N GLU A 514 -14.98 -15.77 30.37
CA GLU A 514 -14.36 -15.42 31.66
C GLU A 514 -14.77 -14.00 32.09
N PHE A 515 -15.47 -13.92 33.21
CA PHE A 515 -15.82 -12.71 33.96
C PHE A 515 -15.00 -12.60 35.25
N THR A 516 -13.84 -13.25 35.32
CA THR A 516 -13.00 -13.26 36.53
C THR A 516 -12.62 -11.84 36.95
N ASN A 517 -12.82 -11.49 38.22
CA ASN A 517 -12.65 -10.13 38.77
C ASN A 517 -13.52 -9.03 38.11
N ALA A 518 -14.51 -9.38 37.29
CA ALA A 518 -15.41 -8.38 36.71
C ALA A 518 -16.25 -7.70 37.81
N GLN A 519 -16.58 -6.42 37.60
CA GLN A 519 -17.33 -5.63 38.57
C GLN A 519 -18.61 -5.08 37.95
N PHE A 520 -19.76 -5.53 38.42
CA PHE A 520 -21.07 -5.07 38.02
C PHE A 520 -21.61 -4.10 39.09
N GLN A 521 -21.43 -2.80 38.86
CA GLN A 521 -21.83 -1.75 39.81
C GLN A 521 -23.35 -1.50 39.81
N ALA A 522 -23.99 -1.74 38.66
CA ALA A 522 -25.44 -1.69 38.49
C ALA A 522 -26.00 -3.08 38.14
N ASN A 523 -27.24 -3.14 37.67
CA ASN A 523 -27.90 -4.40 37.36
C ASN A 523 -27.25 -5.09 36.15
N VAL A 524 -27.18 -6.41 36.20
CA VAL A 524 -26.76 -7.25 35.09
C VAL A 524 -27.80 -8.33 34.81
N ASP A 525 -28.19 -8.46 33.54
CA ASP A 525 -29.25 -9.37 33.12
C ASP A 525 -28.69 -10.43 32.16
N PHE A 526 -28.69 -11.68 32.58
CA PHE A 526 -28.45 -12.86 31.76
C PHE A 526 -29.77 -13.63 31.65
N GLU A 527 -30.70 -13.15 30.81
CA GLU A 527 -31.94 -13.85 30.48
C GLU A 527 -31.77 -14.67 29.20
N TYR A 528 -32.11 -15.95 29.21
CA TYR A 528 -31.86 -16.89 28.11
C TYR A 528 -30.39 -17.01 27.65
N PRO A 529 -29.37 -16.99 28.54
CA PRO A 529 -27.98 -17.14 28.13
C PRO A 529 -27.69 -18.59 27.69
N ALA A 530 -26.76 -18.78 26.75
CA ALA A 530 -26.27 -20.10 26.38
C ALA A 530 -24.75 -20.20 26.64
N PHE A 531 -24.35 -20.69 27.81
CA PHE A 531 -22.96 -21.07 28.10
C PHE A 531 -22.73 -22.52 27.69
N ARG A 532 -22.09 -22.76 26.54
CA ARG A 532 -21.98 -24.11 25.95
C ARG A 532 -20.74 -24.89 26.35
N ARG A 533 -19.70 -24.22 26.86
CA ARG A 533 -18.46 -24.86 27.31
C ARG A 533 -18.12 -24.59 28.77
N SER A 534 -17.95 -23.32 29.14
CA SER A 534 -17.71 -22.90 30.52
C SER A 534 -17.95 -21.40 30.69
N GLY A 535 -18.53 -20.98 31.81
CA GLY A 535 -18.60 -19.59 32.25
C GLY A 535 -17.93 -19.41 33.61
N ASP A 536 -16.85 -18.64 33.66
CA ASP A 536 -16.10 -18.38 34.90
C ASP A 536 -16.45 -16.99 35.45
N PHE A 537 -16.99 -16.94 36.67
CA PHE A 537 -17.36 -15.74 37.41
C PHE A 537 -16.58 -15.63 38.73
N GLN A 538 -15.42 -16.27 38.86
CA GLN A 538 -14.63 -16.21 40.10
C GLN A 538 -14.21 -14.77 40.43
N PHE A 539 -14.36 -14.38 41.69
CA PHE A 539 -14.10 -13.03 42.17
C PHE A 539 -14.90 -11.92 41.47
N ALA A 540 -15.95 -12.27 40.72
CA ALA A 540 -16.85 -11.28 40.14
C ALA A 540 -17.70 -10.64 41.25
N THR A 541 -17.86 -9.32 41.19
CA THR A 541 -18.66 -8.58 42.18
C THR A 541 -19.95 -8.08 41.55
N PHE A 542 -21.06 -8.32 42.25
CA PHE A 542 -22.40 -7.87 41.87
C PHE A 542 -22.89 -6.90 42.94
N ASN A 543 -22.85 -5.61 42.66
CA ASN A 543 -23.35 -4.57 43.58
C ASN A 543 -24.83 -4.22 43.29
N GLY A 544 -25.25 -4.35 42.03
CA GLY A 544 -26.67 -4.31 41.63
C GLY A 544 -27.32 -5.69 41.62
N THR A 545 -28.53 -5.79 41.09
CA THR A 545 -29.20 -7.08 40.89
C THR A 545 -28.55 -7.84 39.73
N ALA A 546 -28.20 -9.11 39.95
CA ALA A 546 -27.71 -10.00 38.90
C ALA A 546 -28.75 -11.09 38.61
N THR A 547 -29.24 -11.16 37.37
CA THR A 547 -30.26 -12.13 36.97
C THR A 547 -29.65 -13.19 36.06
N PHE A 548 -29.86 -14.47 36.37
CA PHE A 548 -29.49 -15.62 35.51
C PHE A 548 -30.73 -16.49 35.26
N LYS A 549 -31.56 -16.13 34.29
CA LYS A 549 -32.90 -16.70 34.12
C LYS A 549 -33.02 -17.51 32.84
N ASP A 550 -33.67 -18.67 32.94
CA ASP A 550 -34.04 -19.56 31.83
C ASP A 550 -32.87 -19.85 30.86
N PRO A 551 -31.68 -20.29 31.34
CA PRO A 551 -30.53 -20.53 30.46
C PRO A 551 -30.84 -21.57 29.38
N LEU A 552 -30.45 -21.26 28.14
CA LEU A 552 -30.52 -22.19 27.01
C LEU A 552 -29.40 -23.24 27.07
N ALA A 553 -28.29 -22.92 27.75
CA ALA A 553 -27.19 -23.83 28.10
C ALA A 553 -26.46 -23.31 29.34
N TRP A 554 -26.04 -24.22 30.23
CA TRP A 554 -25.43 -23.88 31.53
C TRP A 554 -24.27 -24.82 31.86
N GLU A 555 -23.32 -24.96 30.93
CA GLU A 555 -22.20 -25.90 31.03
C GLU A 555 -20.97 -25.28 31.68
N GLY A 556 -20.29 -26.04 32.54
CA GLY A 556 -18.97 -25.68 33.08
C GLY A 556 -18.93 -24.36 33.86
N MET A 557 -20.00 -24.04 34.58
CA MET A 557 -20.13 -22.78 35.31
C MET A 557 -19.34 -22.76 36.61
N ILE A 558 -18.57 -21.70 36.83
CA ILE A 558 -17.69 -21.54 38.00
C ILE A 558 -18.03 -20.23 38.70
N PHE A 559 -18.47 -20.34 39.96
CA PHE A 559 -18.70 -19.22 40.87
C PHE A 559 -17.97 -19.46 42.19
N ASP A 560 -17.72 -18.40 42.96
CA ASP A 560 -17.04 -18.48 44.27
C ASP A 560 -17.81 -19.33 45.30
N TRP A 561 -19.11 -19.58 45.06
CA TRP A 561 -20.00 -20.38 45.90
C TRP A 561 -20.33 -21.76 45.31
N ASN A 562 -19.59 -22.25 44.31
CA ASN A 562 -19.87 -23.56 43.70
C ASN A 562 -19.86 -24.73 44.71
N ASP A 563 -18.99 -24.66 45.74
CA ASP A 563 -18.86 -25.68 46.78
C ASP A 563 -19.85 -25.48 47.95
N ASP A 564 -20.35 -24.25 48.15
CA ASP A 564 -21.30 -23.89 49.22
C ASP A 564 -22.25 -22.77 48.77
N PHE A 565 -23.47 -23.15 48.36
CA PHE A 565 -24.48 -22.19 47.89
C PHE A 565 -25.00 -21.23 48.96
N SER A 566 -24.72 -21.47 50.25
CA SER A 566 -25.07 -20.51 51.31
C SER A 566 -24.26 -19.21 51.22
N LEU A 567 -23.11 -19.24 50.53
CA LEU A 567 -22.27 -18.08 50.26
C LEU A 567 -22.75 -17.26 49.06
N LYS A 568 -23.77 -17.72 48.31
CA LYS A 568 -24.32 -16.99 47.17
C LYS A 568 -24.89 -15.63 47.62
N PRO A 569 -24.52 -14.51 46.97
CA PRO A 569 -25.07 -13.20 47.30
C PRO A 569 -26.59 -13.14 47.14
N SER A 570 -27.26 -12.45 48.06
CA SER A 570 -28.75 -12.35 48.07
C SER A 570 -29.35 -11.58 46.89
N ASN A 571 -28.54 -10.78 46.21
CA ASN A 571 -28.90 -10.00 45.02
C ASN A 571 -28.64 -10.74 43.70
N VAL A 572 -28.20 -12.01 43.75
CA VAL A 572 -28.05 -12.90 42.59
C VAL A 572 -29.27 -13.81 42.49
N TYR A 573 -29.96 -13.77 41.35
CA TYR A 573 -31.17 -14.53 41.06
C TYR A 573 -30.94 -15.56 39.95
N PRO A 574 -31.67 -16.70 39.95
CA PRO A 574 -32.73 -17.09 40.88
C PRO A 574 -32.24 -17.38 42.31
N ILE A 575 -33.21 -17.41 43.25
CA ILE A 575 -32.94 -17.78 44.64
C ILE A 575 -32.50 -19.25 44.70
N ASP A 576 -33.26 -20.13 44.02
CA ASP A 576 -32.90 -21.53 43.82
C ASP A 576 -31.75 -21.63 42.81
N TRP A 577 -30.65 -22.28 43.20
CA TRP A 577 -29.41 -22.30 42.42
C TRP A 577 -28.86 -23.72 42.27
N PRO A 578 -28.29 -24.11 41.10
CA PRO A 578 -28.17 -23.33 39.85
C PRO A 578 -29.52 -23.13 39.13
N PRO A 579 -29.64 -22.17 38.19
CA PRO A 579 -30.82 -22.03 37.34
C PRO A 579 -31.08 -23.30 36.52
N GLN A 580 -32.37 -23.61 36.28
CA GLN A 580 -32.80 -24.81 35.54
C GLN A 580 -32.92 -24.57 34.04
#